data_AF-A0A0A8UWE5-F1
#
_entry.id   AF-A0A0A8UWE5-F1
#
_cell.length_a   1.000
_cell.length_b   1.000
_cell.length_c   1.000
_cell.angle_alpha   90.00
_cell.angle_beta   90.00
_cell.angle_gamma   90.00
#
_symmetry.space_group_name_H-M   'P 1'
#
loop_
_entity.id
_entity.type
_entity.pdbx_description
1 polymer ?
#
loop_
_entity_poly.entity_id
_entity_poly.type
_entity_poly.pdbx_seq_one_letter_code
_entity_poly.pdbx_strand_id
1 'polypeptide(L)'
;MFDSKNLDDLSKKLFATLPTSLQNFEKDIQQKFKDVLQATFARLDLVTREEFDIQTKVLARTREKLDDLQQQIETLIASDKKIEQ
;
A
#
# COMPACT_ATOMS: atom_id res chain seq x y z
N MET A 1 1.34 -10.75 -4.72
CA MET A 1 1.73 -10.44 -6.11
C MET A 1 0.53 -9.82 -6.82
N PHE A 2 0.71 -8.83 -7.70
CA PHE A 2 -0.39 -8.29 -8.49
C PHE A 2 -0.85 -9.35 -9.50
N ASP A 3 -1.92 -10.08 -9.17
CA ASP A 3 -2.42 -11.17 -10.02
C ASP A 3 -3.29 -10.63 -11.15
N SER A 4 -3.02 -11.08 -12.38
CA SER A 4 -3.84 -10.81 -13.57
C SER A 4 -5.32 -11.18 -13.36
N LYS A 5 -5.61 -12.18 -12.53
CA LYS A 5 -6.97 -12.59 -12.16
C LYS A 5 -7.75 -11.49 -11.43
N ASN A 6 -7.09 -10.70 -10.57
CA ASN A 6 -7.74 -9.59 -9.88
C ASN A 6 -8.03 -8.43 -10.84
N LEU A 7 -7.15 -8.20 -11.83
CA LEU A 7 -7.32 -7.19 -12.86
C LEU A 7 -8.48 -7.56 -13.81
N ASP A 8 -8.60 -8.84 -14.15
CA ASP A 8 -9.71 -9.36 -14.95
C ASP A 8 -11.05 -9.23 -14.23
N ASP A 9 -11.10 -9.48 -12.92
CA ASP A 9 -12.34 -9.36 -12.15
C ASP A 9 -12.75 -7.89 -11.95
N LEU A 10 -11.79 -6.99 -11.74
CA LEU A 10 -12.02 -5.55 -11.70
C LEU A 10 -12.52 -5.03 -13.06
N SER A 11 -11.90 -5.48 -14.15
CA SER A 11 -12.33 -5.14 -15.51
C SER A 11 -13.79 -5.56 -15.73
N LYS A 12 -14.14 -6.82 -15.42
CA LYS A 12 -15.52 -7.31 -15.55
C LYS A 12 -16.53 -6.52 -14.71
N LYS A 13 -16.19 -6.16 -13.47
CA LYS A 13 -17.06 -5.34 -12.61
C LYS A 13 -17.26 -3.94 -13.17
N LEU A 14 -16.20 -3.30 -13.65
CA LEU A 14 -16.28 -1.98 -14.29
C LEU A 14 -17.12 -2.04 -15.58
N PHE A 15 -16.95 -3.10 -16.38
CA PHE A 15 -17.79 -3.36 -17.55
C PHE A 15 -19.26 -3.54 -17.22
N ALA A 16 -19.57 -4.31 -16.18
CA ALA A 16 -20.94 -4.54 -15.73
C ALA A 16 -21.64 -3.25 -15.22
N THR A 17 -20.88 -2.25 -14.80
CA THR A 17 -21.42 -0.94 -14.39
C THR A 17 -21.62 0.05 -15.54
N LEU A 18 -21.15 -0.26 -16.76
CA LEU A 18 -21.37 0.59 -17.92
C LEU A 18 -22.83 0.52 -18.41
N PRO A 19 -23.40 1.61 -18.94
CA PRO A 19 -24.73 1.62 -19.56
C PRO A 19 -24.84 0.57 -20.68
N THR A 20 -26.01 -0.05 -20.83
CA THR A 20 -26.29 -1.10 -21.83
C THR A 20 -26.01 -0.67 -23.27
N SER A 21 -26.04 0.63 -23.57
CA SER A 21 -25.64 1.20 -24.86
C SER A 21 -24.16 0.98 -25.22
N LEU A 22 -23.28 0.84 -24.22
CA LEU A 22 -21.84 0.57 -24.40
C LEU A 22 -21.49 -0.92 -24.26
N GLN A 23 -22.36 -1.72 -23.64
CA GLN A 23 -22.16 -3.17 -23.51
C GLN A 23 -22.23 -3.90 -24.86
N ASN A 24 -22.99 -3.39 -25.83
CA ASN A 24 -23.10 -4.02 -27.16
C ASN A 24 -21.81 -3.95 -28.02
N PHE A 25 -20.82 -3.15 -27.62
CA PHE A 25 -19.48 -3.07 -28.24
C PHE A 25 -18.44 -3.94 -27.49
N GLU A 26 -18.93 -5.04 -26.91
CA GLU A 26 -18.37 -5.73 -25.74
C GLU A 26 -16.91 -6.15 -25.87
N LYS A 27 -16.52 -6.86 -26.95
CA LYS A 27 -15.19 -7.52 -27.00
C LYS A 27 -14.02 -6.56 -27.22
N ASP A 28 -14.15 -5.62 -28.16
CA ASP A 28 -13.05 -4.72 -28.49
C ASP A 28 -12.86 -3.65 -27.41
N ILE A 29 -13.95 -3.15 -26.82
CA ILE A 29 -13.86 -2.23 -25.70
C ILE A 29 -13.30 -2.96 -24.48
N GLN A 30 -13.69 -4.22 -24.23
CA GLN A 30 -13.14 -5.01 -23.13
C GLN A 30 -11.63 -5.13 -23.17
N GLN A 31 -11.09 -5.49 -24.33
CA GLN A 31 -9.64 -5.60 -24.49
C GLN A 31 -8.95 -4.24 -24.33
N LYS A 32 -9.47 -3.18 -24.96
CA LYS A 32 -8.88 -1.83 -24.86
C LYS A 32 -8.91 -1.28 -23.45
N PHE A 33 -9.97 -1.53 -22.70
CA PHE A 33 -10.09 -1.07 -21.32
C PHE A 33 -9.17 -1.84 -20.38
N LYS A 34 -9.02 -3.16 -20.59
CA LYS A 34 -8.03 -3.96 -19.87
C LYS A 34 -6.61 -3.45 -20.12
N ASP A 35 -6.26 -3.15 -21.38
CA ASP A 35 -4.95 -2.62 -21.75
C ASP A 35 -4.70 -1.23 -21.10
N VAL A 36 -5.71 -0.35 -21.07
CA VAL A 36 -5.62 0.97 -20.41
C VAL A 36 -5.50 0.83 -18.90
N LEU A 37 -6.27 -0.06 -18.26
CA LEU A 37 -6.14 -0.35 -16.82
C LEU A 37 -4.75 -0.89 -16.51
N GLN A 38 -4.26 -1.84 -17.29
CA GLN A 38 -2.92 -2.39 -17.10
C GLN A 38 -1.83 -1.32 -17.26
N ALA A 39 -1.95 -0.44 -18.26
CA ALA A 39 -1.02 0.67 -18.47
C ALA A 39 -1.08 1.74 -17.37
N THR A 40 -2.26 2.01 -16.81
CA THR A 40 -2.42 2.96 -15.70
C THR A 40 -1.92 2.39 -14.39
N PHE A 41 -2.25 1.14 -14.06
CA PHE A 41 -1.71 0.45 -12.89
C PHE A 41 -0.18 0.29 -12.97
N ALA A 42 0.40 0.05 -14.14
CA ALA A 42 1.86 0.02 -14.32
C ALA A 42 2.53 1.40 -14.14
N ARG A 43 1.77 2.50 -14.27
CA ARG A 43 2.25 3.87 -14.01
C ARG A 43 2.02 4.32 -12.57
N LEU A 44 1.20 3.62 -11.80
CA LEU A 44 1.09 3.84 -10.37
C LEU A 44 2.30 3.15 -9.71
N ASP A 45 2.95 3.82 -8.77
CA ASP A 45 4.03 3.25 -7.95
C ASP A 45 3.45 2.21 -6.98
N LEU A 46 2.97 1.10 -7.55
CA LEU A 46 2.31 0.04 -6.84
C LEU A 46 3.35 -0.79 -6.07
N VAL A 47 3.42 -0.56 -4.76
CA VAL A 47 4.12 -1.48 -3.86
C VAL A 47 3.30 -2.75 -3.67
N THR A 48 3.97 -3.90 -3.68
CA THR A 48 3.32 -5.16 -3.38
C THR A 48 2.86 -5.19 -1.92
N ARG A 49 1.83 -5.99 -1.62
CA ARG A 49 1.37 -6.19 -0.23
C ARG A 49 2.50 -6.70 0.67
N GLU A 50 3.39 -7.53 0.15
CA GLU A 50 4.54 -8.04 0.89
C GLU A 50 5.53 -6.92 1.26
N GLU A 51 5.87 -6.04 0.31
CA GLU A 51 6.72 -4.87 0.57
C GLU A 51 6.09 -3.91 1.58
N PHE A 52 4.78 -3.69 1.48
CA PHE A 52 4.04 -2.89 2.46
C PHE A 52 4.09 -3.50 3.87
N ASP A 53 3.87 -4.81 3.98
CA ASP A 53 3.91 -5.51 5.26
C ASP A 53 5.34 -5.51 5.85
N ILE A 54 6.38 -5.60 5.02
CA ILE A 54 7.79 -5.44 5.44
C ILE A 54 8.04 -4.03 5.97
N GLN A 55 7.64 -2.98 5.24
CA GLN A 55 7.81 -1.60 5.69
C GLN A 55 7.09 -1.33 7.02
N THR A 56 5.90 -1.90 7.19
CA THR A 56 5.14 -1.81 8.45
C THR A 56 5.91 -2.43 9.62
N LYS A 57 6.53 -3.60 9.41
CA LYS A 57 7.39 -4.24 10.43
C LYS A 57 8.63 -3.41 10.77
N VAL A 58 9.27 -2.81 9.77
CA VAL A 58 10.42 -1.91 9.96
C VAL A 58 10.02 -0.70 10.79
N LEU A 59 8.85 -0.10 10.51
CA LEU A 59 8.32 1.02 11.28
C LEU A 59 8.03 0.62 12.74
N ALA A 60 7.40 -0.53 12.95
CA ALA A 60 7.11 -1.04 14.30
C ALA A 60 8.40 -1.19 15.13
N ARG A 61 9.44 -1.80 14.55
CA ARG A 61 10.75 -1.96 15.21
C ARG A 61 11.45 -0.63 15.47
N THR A 62 11.32 0.33 14.56
CA THR A 62 11.91 1.66 14.74
C THR A 62 11.24 2.39 15.90
N ARG A 63 9.91 2.24 16.05
CA ARG A 63 9.16 2.84 17.15
C ARG A 63 9.56 2.26 18.50
N GLU A 64 9.66 0.93 18.59
CA GLU A 64 10.15 0.25 19.80
C GLU A 64 11.54 0.74 20.22
N LYS A 65 12.49 0.83 19.28
CA LYS A 65 13.82 1.36 19.56
C LYS A 65 13.82 2.83 19.99
N LEU A 66 12.89 3.62 19.46
CA LEU A 66 12.76 5.03 19.82
C LEU A 66 12.25 5.16 21.27
N ASP A 67 11.25 4.36 21.63
CA ASP A 67 10.71 4.31 23.00
C ASP A 67 11.79 3.87 24.01
N ASP A 68 12.60 2.86 23.68
CA ASP A 68 13.74 2.43 24.50
C ASP A 68 14.79 3.52 24.69
N LEU A 69 15.15 4.23 23.61
CA LEU A 69 16.10 5.34 23.67
C LEU A 69 15.54 6.49 24.51
N GLN A 70 14.24 6.78 24.38
CA GLN A 70 13.59 7.81 25.20
C GLN A 70 13.67 7.46 26.69
N GLN A 71 13.40 6.21 27.08
CA GLN A 71 13.54 5.77 28.47
C GLN A 71 14.98 5.87 28.99
N GLN A 72 15.97 5.52 28.16
CA GLN A 72 17.38 5.66 28.53
C GLN A 72 17.75 7.13 28.77
N ILE A 73 17.30 8.04 27.90
CA ILE A 73 17.53 9.47 28.05
C ILE A 73 16.85 9.99 29.33
N GLU A 74 15.59 9.63 29.58
CA GLU A 74 14.87 10.01 30.80
C GLU A 74 15.60 9.53 32.06
N THR A 75 16.10 8.29 32.05
CA THR A 75 16.88 7.72 33.15
C THR A 75 18.18 8.48 33.39
N LEU A 76 18.89 8.83 32.32
CA LEU A 76 20.14 9.60 32.40
C LEU A 76 19.89 11.01 32.95
N ILE A 77 18.87 11.73 32.44
CA ILE A 77 18.51 13.06 32.92
C ILE A 77 18.07 13.02 34.39
N ALA A 78 17.32 11.98 34.79
CA ALA A 78 16.89 11.81 36.18
C ALA A 78 18.08 11.50 37.11
N SER A 79 19.09 10.78 36.61
CA SER A 79 20.31 10.48 37.36
C SER A 79 21.19 11.72 37.53
N ASP A 80 21.29 12.55 36.50
CA ASP A 80 22.07 13.80 36.52
C ASP A 80 21.49 14.81 37.53
N LYS A 81 20.15 14.95 37.56
CA LYS A 81 19.45 15.78 38.56
C LYS A 81 19.63 15.32 40.00
N LYS A 82 19.92 14.03 40.25
CA LYS A 82 20.21 13.51 41.59
C LYS A 82 21.64 13.82 42.05
N ILE A 83 22.54 14.15 41.14
CA ILE A 83 23.94 14.48 41.45
C ILE A 83 24.08 15.97 41.80
N GLU A 84 23.19 16.83 41.27
CA GLU A 84 23.16 18.28 41.55
C GLU A 84 22.38 18.68 42.82
N GLN A 85 21.67 17.74 43.48
CA GLN A 85 20.94 17.95 44.75
C GLN A 85 21.71 17.40 45.95
#